data_AF-A0A8S3TB69-F1
#
_entry.id   AF-A0A8S3TB69-F1
#
_cell.length_a   1.000
_cell.length_b   1.000
_cell.length_c   1.000
_cell.angle_alpha   90.00
_cell.angle_beta   90.00
_cell.angle_gamma   90.00
#
_symmetry.space_group_name_H-M   'P 1'
#
loop_
_entity.id
_entity.type
_entity.pdbx_description
1 polymer ?
#
loop_
_entity_poly.entity_id
_entity_poly.type
_entity_poly.pdbx_seq_one_letter_code
_entity_poly.pdbx_strand_id
1 'polypeptide(L)'
;MKQLVCKYVNDHNLLDPNSPLLKGVNETVSKVSSMLYNAAFVGNAKSKGKKGMKRRKIKKPYYDGECETMYRNVKCLSRRLCETPWDKTLRLYVLQQKKEYNKLVRKKYRNFRQKVLDNILEAEKRNPQEFWKAINTLKSNTNSDPSSNITHQEWFEYFKKLMNVNQNDNFSNDNKFIDQFNSDILNYDMTTEENNYNETEGWRSGYTRRTENQPRNGHLYNKLTCRQ
;
A
#
# COMPACT_ATOMS: atom_id res chain seq x y z
N MET A 1 -55.85 -27.23 36.37
CA MET A 1 -54.94 -26.09 36.65
C MET A 1 -54.68 -25.16 35.45
N LYS A 2 -55.54 -25.09 34.42
CA LYS A 2 -55.38 -24.16 33.27
C LYS A 2 -56.45 -23.05 33.19
N GLN A 3 -57.32 -22.91 34.19
CA GLN A 3 -58.44 -21.95 34.16
C GLN A 3 -58.24 -20.69 35.01
N LEU A 4 -57.08 -20.52 35.67
CA LEU A 4 -56.86 -19.37 36.58
C LEU A 4 -56.07 -18.20 35.97
N VAL A 5 -55.44 -18.36 34.80
CA VAL A 5 -54.64 -17.27 34.20
C VAL A 5 -55.47 -16.35 33.31
N CYS A 6 -56.58 -16.82 32.72
CA CYS A 6 -57.38 -16.00 31.81
C CYS A 6 -58.41 -15.06 32.48
N LYS A 7 -58.66 -15.18 33.80
CA LYS A 7 -59.56 -14.23 34.48
C LYS A 7 -58.88 -12.91 34.85
N TYR A 8 -57.57 -12.91 35.05
CA TYR A 8 -56.86 -11.69 35.48
C TYR A 8 -56.69 -10.64 34.37
N VAL A 9 -56.84 -11.04 33.10
CA VAL A 9 -56.71 -10.12 31.95
C VAL A 9 -58.02 -9.42 31.60
N ASN A 10 -59.19 -9.98 31.96
CA ASN A 10 -60.49 -9.39 31.65
C ASN A 10 -61.01 -8.42 32.72
N ASP A 11 -60.62 -8.58 33.99
CA ASP A 11 -61.14 -7.74 35.08
C ASP A 11 -60.37 -6.42 35.23
N HIS A 12 -59.22 -6.29 34.56
CA HIS A 12 -58.55 -5.01 34.39
C HIS A 12 -58.83 -4.49 32.98
N ASN A 13 -59.80 -3.58 32.87
CA ASN A 13 -59.93 -2.60 31.79
C ASN A 13 -58.67 -1.70 31.69
N LEU A 14 -57.50 -2.30 31.45
CA LEU A 14 -56.20 -1.66 31.30
C LEU A 14 -55.99 -1.06 29.91
N LEU A 15 -57.04 -1.07 29.08
CA LEU A 15 -57.08 -0.42 27.78
C LEU A 15 -58.19 0.63 27.76
N ASP A 16 -58.26 1.49 28.78
CA ASP A 16 -58.81 2.82 28.52
C ASP A 16 -57.82 3.50 27.55
N PRO A 17 -58.22 3.78 26.30
CA PRO A 17 -57.37 4.47 25.33
C PRO A 17 -56.94 5.86 25.81
N ASN A 18 -57.63 6.40 26.83
CA ASN A 18 -57.32 7.68 27.47
C ASN A 18 -56.55 7.52 28.79
N SER A 19 -56.15 6.30 29.17
CA SER A 19 -55.36 6.13 30.40
C SER A 19 -54.06 6.96 30.30
N PRO A 20 -53.69 7.70 31.37
CA PRO A 20 -52.50 8.56 31.36
C PRO A 20 -51.22 7.80 31.01
N LEU A 21 -51.18 6.51 31.36
CA LEU A 21 -50.05 5.62 31.13
C LEU A 21 -49.92 5.25 29.64
N LEU A 22 -51.03 4.92 28.98
CA LEU A 22 -51.03 4.63 27.53
C LEU A 22 -50.68 5.89 26.72
N LYS A 23 -51.15 7.06 27.16
CA LYS A 23 -50.77 8.36 26.57
C LYS A 23 -49.26 8.60 26.63
N GLY A 24 -48.64 8.37 27.80
CA GLY A 24 -47.18 8.50 27.94
C GLY A 24 -46.38 7.51 27.09
N VAL A 25 -46.86 6.27 26.97
CA VAL A 25 -46.24 5.26 26.08
C VAL A 25 -46.35 5.69 24.61
N ASN A 26 -47.51 6.17 24.17
CA ASN A 26 -47.68 6.62 22.78
C ASN A 26 -46.84 7.87 22.45
N GLU A 27 -46.71 8.81 23.40
CA GLU A 27 -45.85 9.99 23.24
C GLU A 27 -44.38 9.60 23.13
N THR A 28 -43.91 8.66 23.96
CA THR A 28 -42.52 8.17 23.91
C THR A 28 -42.23 7.40 22.62
N VAL A 29 -43.14 6.52 22.18
CA VAL A 29 -43.01 5.79 20.90
C VAL A 29 -42.97 6.76 19.71
N SER A 30 -43.82 7.79 19.73
CA SER A 30 -43.83 8.83 18.69
C SER A 30 -42.51 9.61 18.66
N LYS A 31 -41.97 9.96 19.84
CA LYS A 31 -40.69 10.65 19.97
C LYS A 31 -39.53 9.81 19.44
N VAL A 32 -39.46 8.52 19.81
CA VAL A 32 -38.42 7.60 19.31
C VAL A 32 -38.54 7.41 17.80
N SER A 33 -39.75 7.23 17.28
CA SER A 33 -39.99 7.11 15.84
C SER A 33 -39.53 8.35 15.07
N SER A 34 -39.79 9.55 15.61
CA SER A 34 -39.33 10.81 15.01
C SER A 34 -37.80 10.93 15.01
N MET A 35 -37.13 10.48 16.07
CA MET A 35 -35.66 10.48 16.16
C MET A 35 -35.04 9.52 15.14
N LEU A 36 -35.60 8.32 15.00
CA LEU A 36 -35.15 7.34 14.02
C LEU A 36 -35.34 7.84 12.58
N TYR A 37 -36.50 8.45 12.29
CA TYR A 37 -36.77 9.05 10.98
C TYR A 37 -35.78 10.18 10.66
N ASN A 38 -35.53 11.08 11.62
CA ASN A 38 -34.57 12.17 11.46
C ASN A 38 -33.13 11.67 11.30
N ALA A 39 -32.73 10.65 12.06
CA ALA A 39 -31.41 10.03 11.92
C ALA A 39 -31.24 9.35 10.56
N ALA A 40 -32.27 8.65 10.08
CA ALA A 40 -32.28 8.04 8.76
C ALA A 40 -32.24 9.10 7.64
N PHE A 41 -33.00 10.20 7.78
CA PHE A 41 -33.01 11.30 6.82
C PHE A 41 -31.66 12.00 6.73
N VAL A 42 -31.04 12.31 7.88
CA VAL A 42 -29.70 12.92 7.95
C VAL A 42 -28.63 11.95 7.44
N GLY A 43 -28.75 10.66 7.73
CA GLY A 43 -27.84 9.61 7.23
C GLY A 43 -27.95 9.37 5.71
N ASN A 44 -29.15 9.48 5.14
CA ASN A 44 -29.42 9.30 3.70
C ASN A 44 -29.23 10.58 2.87
N ALA A 45 -29.01 11.73 3.49
CA ALA A 45 -28.48 12.90 2.81
C ALA A 45 -27.08 12.53 2.32
N LYS A 46 -27.02 11.93 1.12
CA LYS A 46 -25.78 11.52 0.43
C LYS A 46 -24.83 12.69 0.54
N SER A 47 -23.91 12.62 1.49
CA SER A 47 -22.82 13.59 1.54
C SER A 47 -22.22 13.50 0.15
N LYS A 48 -22.27 14.60 -0.60
CA LYS A 48 -21.59 14.69 -1.88
C LYS A 48 -20.13 14.47 -1.51
N GLY A 49 -19.67 13.22 -1.58
CA GLY A 49 -18.41 12.80 -1.01
C GLY A 49 -17.38 13.79 -1.49
N LYS A 50 -16.77 14.53 -0.55
CA LYS A 50 -15.75 15.54 -0.89
C LYS A 50 -14.82 14.84 -1.86
N LYS A 51 -14.78 15.29 -3.13
CA LYS A 51 -13.95 14.67 -4.16
C LYS A 51 -12.55 14.61 -3.57
N GLY A 52 -12.11 13.42 -3.17
CA GLY A 52 -10.86 13.26 -2.44
C GLY A 52 -9.78 13.93 -3.27
N MET A 53 -9.09 14.93 -2.71
CA MET A 53 -7.94 15.52 -3.39
C MET A 53 -7.02 14.34 -3.72
N LYS A 54 -6.85 14.07 -5.01
CA LYS A 54 -5.98 13.00 -5.48
C LYS A 54 -4.60 13.31 -4.91
N ARG A 55 -4.12 12.48 -3.98
CA ARG A 55 -2.78 12.61 -3.40
C ARG A 55 -1.80 12.65 -4.57
N ARG A 56 -1.04 13.75 -4.68
CA ARG A 56 0.01 13.86 -5.69
C ARG A 56 1.01 12.75 -5.38
N LYS A 57 1.27 11.87 -6.34
CA LYS A 57 2.31 10.84 -6.18
C LYS A 57 3.64 11.57 -5.98
N ILE A 58 4.27 11.37 -4.84
CA ILE A 58 5.61 11.89 -4.56
C ILE A 58 6.55 11.21 -5.56
N LYS A 59 7.23 12.02 -6.38
CA LYS A 59 8.23 11.50 -7.31
C LYS A 59 9.44 11.02 -6.50
N LYS A 60 9.94 9.83 -6.81
CA LYS A 60 11.15 9.31 -6.18
C LYS A 60 12.34 10.22 -6.55
N PRO A 61 13.18 10.65 -5.59
CA PRO A 61 14.23 11.64 -5.82
C PRO A 61 15.33 11.15 -6.77
N TYR A 62 15.51 9.84 -6.88
CA TYR A 62 16.48 9.21 -7.78
C TYR A 62 15.92 8.92 -9.18
N TYR A 63 14.64 9.20 -9.44
CA TYR A 63 13.98 8.92 -10.71
C TYR A 63 13.97 10.17 -11.60
N ASP A 64 14.81 10.16 -12.62
CA ASP A 64 15.01 11.28 -13.53
C ASP A 64 14.32 11.08 -14.89
N GLY A 65 14.52 12.04 -15.80
CA GLY A 65 13.96 11.99 -17.15
C GLY A 65 14.52 10.84 -18.00
N GLU A 66 15.73 10.36 -17.70
CA GLU A 66 16.34 9.21 -18.37
C GLU A 66 15.57 7.93 -18.04
N CYS A 67 15.29 7.71 -16.75
CA CYS A 67 14.45 6.59 -16.29
C CYS A 67 13.05 6.62 -16.93
N GLU A 68 12.43 7.80 -16.97
CA GLU A 68 11.10 7.99 -17.58
C GLU A 68 11.11 7.67 -19.08
N THR A 69 12.13 8.15 -19.80
CA THR A 69 12.27 7.92 -21.25
C THR A 69 12.41 6.43 -21.54
N MET A 70 13.28 5.75 -20.80
CA MET A 70 13.51 4.33 -20.96
C MET A 70 12.27 3.50 -20.59
N TYR A 71 11.56 3.89 -19.53
CA TYR A 71 10.28 3.30 -19.15
C TYR A 71 9.23 3.43 -20.28
N ARG A 72 9.11 4.62 -20.89
CA ARG A 72 8.19 4.84 -22.02
C ARG A 72 8.54 3.98 -23.22
N ASN A 73 9.83 3.83 -23.53
CA ASN A 73 10.29 2.97 -24.63
C ASN A 73 9.90 1.51 -24.38
N VAL A 74 10.20 0.98 -23.20
CA VAL A 74 9.78 -0.38 -22.78
C VAL A 74 8.27 -0.54 -22.89
N LYS A 75 7.49 0.48 -22.51
CA LYS A 75 6.03 0.48 -22.59
C LYS A 75 5.50 0.48 -24.02
N CYS A 76 6.04 1.32 -24.92
CA CYS A 76 5.66 1.31 -26.34
C CYS A 76 6.02 -0.06 -26.97
N LEU A 77 7.19 -0.63 -26.67
CA LEU A 77 7.59 -1.95 -27.17
C LEU A 77 6.70 -3.08 -26.62
N SER A 78 6.36 -3.03 -25.32
CA SER A 78 5.45 -4.01 -24.72
C SER A 78 4.06 -3.97 -25.36
N ARG A 79 3.58 -2.77 -25.74
CA ARG A 79 2.32 -2.63 -26.49
C ARG A 79 2.42 -3.26 -27.88
N ARG A 80 3.50 -2.99 -28.63
CA ARG A 80 3.75 -3.62 -29.93
C ARG A 80 3.80 -5.15 -29.82
N LEU A 81 4.44 -5.67 -28.79
CA LEU A 81 4.48 -7.12 -28.54
C LEU A 81 3.08 -7.72 -28.29
N CYS A 82 2.16 -6.95 -27.69
CA CYS A 82 0.77 -7.41 -27.53
C CYS A 82 0.03 -7.47 -28.87
N GLU A 83 0.39 -6.61 -29.83
CA GLU A 83 -0.19 -6.61 -31.19
C GLU A 83 0.39 -7.76 -32.04
N THR A 84 1.66 -8.13 -31.81
CA THR A 84 2.36 -9.20 -32.54
C THR A 84 3.01 -10.21 -31.58
N PRO A 85 2.20 -11.07 -30.90
CA PRO A 85 2.71 -11.94 -29.83
C PRO A 85 3.63 -13.07 -30.32
N TRP A 86 3.58 -13.39 -31.61
CA TRP A 86 4.37 -14.46 -32.24
C TRP A 86 5.81 -14.03 -32.58
N ASP A 87 6.09 -12.72 -32.58
CA ASP A 87 7.41 -12.20 -32.91
C ASP A 87 8.40 -12.45 -31.75
N LYS A 88 9.19 -13.52 -31.90
CA LYS A 88 10.22 -13.93 -30.93
C LYS A 88 11.31 -12.85 -30.79
N THR A 89 11.67 -12.17 -31.87
CA THR A 89 12.73 -11.16 -31.87
C THR A 89 12.28 -9.94 -31.07
N LEU A 90 11.05 -9.47 -31.30
CA LEU A 90 10.46 -8.38 -30.51
C LEU A 90 10.32 -8.75 -29.03
N ARG A 91 9.95 -10.00 -28.73
CA ARG A 91 9.88 -10.49 -27.35
C ARG A 91 11.23 -10.41 -26.64
N LEU A 92 12.29 -10.92 -27.27
CA LEU A 92 13.65 -10.87 -26.73
C LEU A 92 14.12 -9.42 -26.55
N TYR A 93 13.83 -8.56 -27.52
CA TYR A 93 14.18 -7.15 -27.45
C TYR A 93 13.47 -6.42 -26.31
N VAL A 94 12.17 -6.65 -26.09
CA VAL A 94 11.43 -6.10 -24.94
C VAL A 94 12.06 -6.55 -23.62
N LEU A 95 12.43 -7.83 -23.49
CA LEU A 95 13.06 -8.35 -22.28
C LEU A 95 14.42 -7.69 -22.03
N GLN A 96 15.23 -7.53 -23.07
CA GLN A 96 16.52 -6.83 -22.97
C GLN A 96 16.33 -5.37 -22.52
N GLN A 97 15.40 -4.64 -23.14
CA GLN A 97 15.10 -3.25 -22.76
C GLN A 97 14.58 -3.13 -21.32
N LYS A 98 13.77 -4.10 -20.85
CA LYS A 98 13.36 -4.19 -19.45
C LYS A 98 14.55 -4.40 -18.51
N LYS A 99 15.49 -5.29 -18.85
CA LYS A 99 16.70 -5.53 -18.05
C LYS A 99 17.55 -4.27 -17.95
N GLU A 100 17.78 -3.59 -19.06
CA GLU A 100 18.56 -2.34 -19.08
C GLU A 100 17.87 -1.21 -18.29
N TYR A 101 16.54 -1.08 -18.39
CA TYR A 101 15.77 -0.15 -17.56
C TYR A 101 15.94 -0.42 -16.06
N ASN A 102 15.79 -1.68 -15.65
CA ASN A 102 15.95 -2.06 -14.24
C ASN A 102 17.38 -1.79 -13.75
N LYS A 103 18.39 -2.08 -14.58
CA LYS A 103 19.80 -1.79 -14.30
C LYS A 103 20.04 -0.29 -14.10
N LEU A 104 19.46 0.56 -14.96
CA LEU A 104 19.54 2.01 -14.85
C LEU A 104 18.92 2.50 -13.54
N VAL A 105 17.68 2.10 -13.24
CA VAL A 105 16.98 2.50 -12.01
C VAL A 105 17.77 2.10 -10.77
N ARG A 106 18.29 0.86 -10.72
CA ARG A 106 19.12 0.38 -9.62
C ARG A 106 20.43 1.17 -9.48
N LYS A 107 21.09 1.51 -10.60
CA LYS A 107 22.29 2.35 -10.59
C LYS A 107 21.99 3.74 -10.02
N LYS A 108 20.91 4.38 -10.47
CA LYS A 108 20.50 5.72 -9.99
C LYS A 108 20.14 5.68 -8.50
N TYR A 109 19.44 4.63 -8.06
CA TYR A 109 19.14 4.43 -6.65
C TYR A 109 20.40 4.26 -5.79
N ARG A 110 21.36 3.42 -6.21
CA ARG A 110 22.64 3.25 -5.50
C ARG A 110 23.40 4.57 -5.39
N ASN A 111 23.50 5.30 -6.49
CA ASN A 111 24.17 6.60 -6.51
C ASN A 111 23.48 7.62 -5.59
N PHE A 112 22.15 7.63 -5.56
CA PHE A 112 21.39 8.48 -4.64
C PHE A 112 21.65 8.09 -3.18
N ARG A 113 21.60 6.81 -2.84
CA ARG A 113 21.87 6.32 -1.49
C ARG A 113 23.30 6.70 -1.04
N GLN A 114 24.29 6.50 -1.91
CA GLN A 114 25.68 6.87 -1.61
C GLN A 114 25.79 8.37 -1.33
N LYS A 115 25.24 9.22 -2.20
CA LYS A 115 25.22 10.68 -1.98
C LYS A 115 24.58 11.08 -0.66
N VAL A 116 23.50 10.43 -0.26
CA VAL A 116 22.86 10.73 1.03
C VAL A 116 23.75 10.30 2.20
N LEU A 117 24.45 9.17 2.10
CA LEU A 117 25.42 8.75 3.12
C LEU A 117 26.60 9.71 3.21
N ASP A 118 27.14 10.14 2.07
CA ASP A 118 28.23 11.12 2.03
C ASP A 118 27.78 12.44 2.70
N ASN A 119 26.56 12.90 2.40
CA ASN A 119 25.98 14.08 3.05
C ASN A 119 25.79 13.90 4.57
N ILE A 120 25.47 12.69 5.04
CA ILE A 120 25.35 12.40 6.48
C ILE A 120 26.72 12.55 7.15
N LEU A 121 27.77 11.96 6.57
CA LEU A 121 29.14 12.02 7.10
C LEU A 121 29.69 13.45 7.12
N GLU A 122 29.34 14.26 6.13
CA GLU A 122 29.70 15.68 6.10
C GLU A 122 28.90 16.51 7.12
N ALA A 123 27.59 16.26 7.22
CA ALA A 123 26.70 17.01 8.11
C ALA A 123 26.95 16.69 9.59
N GLU A 124 27.35 15.46 9.93
CA GLU A 124 27.74 15.07 11.30
C GLU A 124 28.80 16.00 11.88
N LYS A 125 29.75 16.44 11.05
CA LYS A 125 30.86 17.31 11.48
C LYS A 125 30.51 18.78 11.54
N ARG A 126 29.41 19.21 10.90
CA ARG A 126 29.11 20.64 10.67
C ARG A 126 27.78 21.10 11.26
N ASN A 127 26.72 20.33 11.09
CA ASN A 127 25.37 20.75 11.48
C ASN A 127 24.45 19.56 11.86
N PRO A 128 24.08 19.44 13.14
CA PRO A 128 23.19 18.38 13.63
C PRO A 128 21.81 18.36 12.95
N GLN A 129 21.29 19.52 12.51
CA GLN A 129 19.96 19.57 11.88
C GLN A 129 19.96 18.98 10.47
N GLU A 130 21.03 19.18 9.70
CA GLU A 130 21.15 18.63 8.35
C GLU A 130 21.38 17.12 8.39
N PHE A 131 22.11 16.65 9.39
CA PHE A 131 22.28 15.23 9.69
C PHE A 131 20.93 14.52 9.86
N TRP A 132 20.05 15.03 10.73
CA TRP A 132 18.73 14.44 10.95
C TRP A 132 17.83 14.51 9.72
N LYS A 133 17.92 15.59 8.92
CA LYS A 133 17.20 15.68 7.64
C LYS A 133 17.66 14.59 6.67
N ALA A 134 18.96 14.39 6.52
CA ALA A 134 19.52 13.38 5.63
C ALA A 134 19.15 11.95 6.10
N ILE A 135 19.20 11.67 7.40
CA ILE A 135 18.71 10.39 7.96
C ILE A 135 17.22 10.16 7.65
N ASN A 136 16.39 11.20 7.83
CA ASN A 136 14.96 11.07 7.56
C ASN A 136 14.66 10.79 6.08
N THR A 137 15.47 11.30 5.15
CA THR A 137 15.34 10.94 3.73
C THR A 137 15.68 9.49 3.41
N LEU A 138 16.54 8.83 4.21
CA LEU A 138 16.76 7.39 4.11
C LEU A 138 15.57 6.60 4.67
N LYS A 139 15.07 6.99 5.85
CA LYS A 139 13.96 6.32 6.54
C LYS A 139 12.64 6.40 5.75
N SER A 140 12.38 7.49 5.03
CA SER A 140 11.14 7.65 4.26
C SER A 140 11.05 6.75 3.02
N ASN A 141 12.17 6.13 2.59
CA ASN A 141 12.21 5.25 1.42
C ASN A 141 12.03 3.76 1.77
N THR A 142 12.31 3.37 3.01
CA THR A 142 11.77 2.14 3.56
C THR A 142 10.30 2.40 3.83
N ASN A 143 9.39 1.75 3.10
CA ASN A 143 8.00 1.66 3.53
C ASN A 143 8.05 1.15 4.98
N SER A 144 7.85 2.03 5.96
CA SER A 144 7.67 1.60 7.33
C SER A 144 6.34 0.87 7.30
N ASP A 145 6.39 -0.43 7.11
CA ASP A 145 5.27 -1.28 7.39
C ASP A 145 4.87 -0.99 8.83
N PRO A 146 3.64 -0.53 9.13
CA PRO A 146 3.24 -0.26 10.51
C PRO A 146 3.31 -1.52 11.40
N SER A 147 3.57 -2.69 10.81
CA SER A 147 3.92 -3.94 11.50
C SER A 147 5.32 -3.93 12.15
N SER A 148 6.22 -3.00 11.79
CA SER A 148 7.58 -2.91 12.36
C SER A 148 7.63 -2.12 13.68
N ASN A 149 6.51 -2.04 14.41
CA ASN A 149 6.51 -1.56 15.79
C ASN A 149 7.06 -2.67 16.68
N ILE A 150 8.38 -2.84 16.64
CA ILE A 150 9.10 -3.70 17.58
C ILE A 150 8.69 -3.24 18.98
N THR A 151 8.04 -4.12 19.70
CA THR A 151 7.52 -3.84 21.04
C THR A 151 8.68 -3.63 22.00
N HIS A 152 8.46 -2.87 23.09
CA HIS A 152 9.47 -2.68 24.13
C HIS A 152 10.00 -4.01 24.69
N GLN A 153 9.17 -5.06 24.66
CA GLN A 153 9.50 -6.40 25.11
C GLN A 153 10.49 -7.09 24.16
N GLU A 154 10.27 -6.99 22.85
CA GLU A 154 11.21 -7.49 21.84
C GLU A 154 12.56 -6.77 21.88
N TRP A 155 12.54 -5.44 22.12
CA TRP A 155 13.77 -4.69 22.38
C TRP A 155 14.50 -5.17 23.63
N PHE A 156 13.78 -5.35 24.74
CA PHE A 156 14.37 -5.80 25.99
C PHE A 156 14.95 -7.22 25.88
N GLU A 157 14.25 -8.15 25.23
CA GLU A 157 14.74 -9.51 24.96
C GLU A 157 15.99 -9.51 24.08
N TYR A 158 15.99 -8.71 23.02
CA TYR A 158 17.14 -8.54 22.14
C TYR A 158 18.36 -8.01 22.91
N PHE A 159 18.20 -6.94 23.69
CA PHE A 159 19.29 -6.38 24.48
C PHE A 159 19.74 -7.31 25.60
N LYS A 160 18.82 -8.01 26.26
CA LYS A 160 19.16 -9.02 27.27
C LYS A 160 19.96 -10.16 26.65
N LYS A 161 19.61 -10.60 25.44
CA LYS A 161 20.37 -11.61 24.70
C LYS A 161 21.76 -11.10 24.31
N LEU A 162 21.86 -9.87 23.81
CA LEU A 162 23.13 -9.22 23.46
C LEU A 162 24.07 -9.10 24.68
N MET A 163 23.51 -8.70 25.83
CA MET A 163 24.27 -8.49 27.08
C MET A 163 24.56 -9.80 27.82
N ASN A 164 23.81 -10.88 27.55
CA ASN A 164 24.01 -12.22 28.12
C ASN A 164 24.77 -13.16 27.16
N VAL A 165 25.33 -12.68 26.04
CA VAL A 165 26.38 -13.41 25.32
C VAL A 165 27.61 -13.39 26.22
N ASN A 166 27.64 -14.32 27.17
CA ASN A 166 28.62 -14.41 28.24
C ASN A 166 30.05 -14.45 27.70
N GLN A 167 30.92 -13.69 28.37
CA GLN A 167 32.23 -13.99 28.96
C GLN A 167 32.92 -15.37 28.75
N ASN A 168 32.57 -16.21 27.77
CA ASN A 168 33.15 -17.55 27.60
C ASN A 168 33.42 -17.97 26.15
N ASP A 169 33.15 -17.14 25.15
CA ASP A 169 33.56 -17.43 23.78
C ASP A 169 34.65 -16.47 23.32
N ASN A 170 35.81 -17.06 22.99
CA ASN A 170 36.98 -16.39 22.44
C ASN A 170 36.58 -15.49 21.26
N PHE A 171 36.68 -14.17 21.48
CA PHE A 171 36.52 -13.09 20.49
C PHE A 171 37.64 -13.10 19.43
N SER A 172 37.67 -14.15 18.62
CA SER A 172 38.54 -14.24 17.44
C SER A 172 37.74 -14.78 16.27
N ASN A 173 36.73 -14.04 15.79
CA ASN A 173 36.27 -14.11 14.38
C ASN A 173 35.15 -13.13 13.95
N ASP A 174 34.94 -12.00 14.61
CA ASP A 174 33.84 -11.07 14.24
C ASP A 174 34.00 -10.39 12.86
N ASN A 175 35.17 -10.47 12.23
CA ASN A 175 35.33 -10.02 10.85
C ASN A 175 34.59 -10.93 9.85
N LYS A 176 34.30 -12.19 10.20
CA LYS A 176 33.57 -13.09 9.29
C LYS A 176 32.11 -12.70 9.09
N PHE A 177 31.46 -12.07 10.06
CA PHE A 177 30.07 -11.65 9.89
C PHE A 177 29.95 -10.43 8.97
N ILE A 178 30.86 -9.47 9.12
CA ILE A 178 30.92 -8.29 8.24
C ILE A 178 31.36 -8.71 6.84
N ASP A 179 32.34 -9.61 6.71
CA ASP A 179 32.78 -10.13 5.43
C ASP A 179 31.72 -11.00 4.75
N GLN A 180 30.98 -11.82 5.50
CA GLN A 180 29.86 -12.60 4.97
C GLN A 180 28.74 -11.68 4.49
N PHE A 181 28.33 -10.69 5.28
CA PHE A 181 27.30 -9.72 4.92
C PHE A 181 27.69 -8.87 3.71
N ASN A 182 28.95 -8.45 3.62
CA ASN A 182 29.47 -7.74 2.46
C ASN A 182 29.58 -8.67 1.24
N SER A 183 29.95 -9.94 1.43
CA SER A 183 29.97 -10.94 0.36
C SER A 183 28.55 -11.25 -0.13
N ASP A 184 27.55 -11.30 0.74
CA ASP A 184 26.16 -11.57 0.37
C ASP A 184 25.54 -10.36 -0.36
N ILE A 185 25.95 -9.13 -0.05
CA ILE A 185 25.55 -7.92 -0.80
C ILE A 185 26.22 -7.86 -2.17
N LEU A 186 27.49 -8.29 -2.28
CA LEU A 186 28.27 -8.22 -3.52
C LEU A 186 28.06 -9.44 -4.44
N ASN A 187 27.78 -10.61 -3.86
CA ASN A 187 27.49 -11.88 -4.53
C ASN A 187 25.98 -12.20 -4.57
N TYR A 188 25.10 -11.23 -4.30
CA TYR A 188 23.67 -11.39 -4.59
C TYR A 188 23.47 -11.53 -6.10
N ASP A 189 23.61 -12.76 -6.57
CA ASP A 189 23.49 -13.14 -7.96
C ASP A 189 22.01 -13.10 -8.37
N MET A 190 21.75 -12.47 -9.50
CA MET A 190 20.47 -11.84 -9.86
C MET A 190 19.36 -12.80 -10.36
N THR A 191 19.34 -14.06 -9.95
CA THR A 191 18.44 -15.06 -10.57
C THR A 191 17.18 -15.39 -9.76
N THR A 192 17.14 -15.14 -8.46
CA THR A 192 16.03 -15.60 -7.59
C THR A 192 14.90 -14.58 -7.41
N GLU A 193 15.14 -13.29 -7.67
CA GLU A 193 14.09 -12.24 -7.59
C GLU A 193 13.37 -11.95 -8.93
N GLU A 194 13.73 -12.62 -10.03
CA GLU A 194 13.02 -12.49 -11.32
C GLU A 194 11.53 -12.91 -11.22
N ASN A 195 11.10 -13.57 -10.14
CA ASN A 195 9.71 -14.01 -9.95
C ASN A 195 8.86 -13.13 -9.01
N ASN A 196 9.42 -12.34 -8.09
CA ASN A 196 8.60 -11.68 -7.06
C ASN A 196 8.31 -10.19 -7.32
N TYR A 197 9.14 -9.49 -8.10
CA TYR A 197 8.86 -8.10 -8.50
C TYR A 197 7.83 -7.97 -9.64
N ASN A 198 7.32 -9.08 -10.17
CA ASN A 198 6.26 -9.09 -11.17
C ASN A 198 4.84 -9.03 -10.56
N GLU A 199 4.67 -9.23 -9.24
CA GLU A 199 3.33 -9.35 -8.65
C GLU A 199 2.84 -8.12 -7.85
N THR A 200 3.71 -7.36 -7.19
CA THR A 200 3.24 -6.42 -6.14
C THR A 200 3.06 -4.97 -6.58
N GLU A 201 3.77 -4.45 -7.61
CA GLU A 201 3.58 -3.06 -8.04
C GLU A 201 3.32 -2.90 -9.55
N GLY A 202 2.03 -2.87 -9.92
CA GLY A 202 1.56 -2.04 -11.04
C GLY A 202 1.57 -2.65 -12.45
N TRP A 203 1.93 -3.93 -12.62
CA TRP A 203 1.66 -4.68 -13.85
C TRP A 203 0.48 -5.64 -13.71
N ARG A 204 -0.55 -5.28 -12.92
CA ARG A 204 -1.89 -5.85 -13.16
C ARG A 204 -2.36 -5.31 -14.50
N SER A 205 -2.01 -6.05 -15.53
CA SER A 205 -2.68 -5.97 -16.81
C SER A 205 -4.17 -6.06 -16.54
N GLY A 206 -4.91 -5.01 -16.90
CA GLY A 206 -6.36 -5.03 -16.96
C GLY A 206 -6.87 -5.93 -18.08
N TYR A 207 -6.29 -7.12 -18.27
CA TYR A 207 -6.93 -8.21 -18.99
C TYR A 207 -8.03 -8.79 -18.10
N THR A 208 -9.09 -8.02 -17.87
CA THR A 208 -10.39 -8.66 -17.78
C THR A 208 -10.60 -9.32 -19.14
N ARG A 209 -10.72 -10.64 -19.18
CA ARG A 209 -11.26 -11.34 -20.36
C ARG A 209 -12.61 -10.69 -20.62
N ARG A 210 -12.66 -9.79 -21.60
CA ARG A 210 -13.91 -9.28 -22.12
C ARG A 210 -14.51 -10.46 -22.88
N THR A 211 -15.41 -11.18 -22.22
CA THR A 211 -16.19 -12.24 -22.84
C THR A 211 -16.87 -11.65 -24.07
N GLU A 212 -16.60 -12.29 -25.20
CA GLU A 212 -17.20 -12.00 -26.49
C GLU A 212 -18.72 -12.03 -26.35
N ASN A 213 -19.36 -10.94 -26.76
CA ASN A 213 -20.65 -10.87 -27.45
C ASN A 213 -21.22 -9.46 -27.32
N GLN A 214 -20.69 -8.50 -28.08
CA GLN A 214 -21.50 -7.41 -28.63
C GLN A 214 -20.87 -6.88 -29.94
N PRO A 215 -21.67 -6.68 -31.00
CA PRO A 215 -21.19 -6.13 -32.27
C PRO A 215 -20.78 -4.66 -32.09
N ARG A 216 -19.57 -4.32 -32.56
CA ARG A 216 -19.05 -2.95 -32.55
C ARG A 216 -19.65 -2.15 -33.71
N ASN A 217 -20.48 -1.17 -33.40
CA ASN A 217 -20.65 -0.03 -34.27
C ASN A 217 -19.37 0.81 -34.29
N GLY A 218 -18.96 1.21 -35.49
CA GLY A 218 -17.68 1.85 -35.78
C GLY A 218 -17.44 3.11 -34.95
N HIS A 219 -16.31 3.11 -34.23
CA HIS A 219 -15.73 4.32 -33.67
C HIS A 219 -14.25 4.41 -34.03
N LEU A 220 -13.93 5.55 -34.64
CA LEU A 220 -12.66 5.94 -35.21
C LEU A 220 -11.53 5.84 -34.17
N TYR A 221 -10.49 5.09 -34.52
CA TYR A 221 -9.25 5.01 -33.75
C TYR A 221 -8.48 6.33 -33.87
N ASN A 222 -8.45 7.10 -32.77
CA ASN A 222 -7.45 8.13 -32.58
C ASN A 222 -6.07 7.47 -32.38
N LYS A 223 -5.23 7.53 -33.42
CA LYS A 223 -3.82 7.13 -33.37
C LYS A 223 -3.03 8.08 -32.47
N LEU A 224 -2.77 7.67 -31.23
CA LEU A 224 -1.66 8.25 -30.45
C LEU A 224 -0.36 7.62 -30.96
N THR A 225 0.27 8.26 -31.93
CA THR A 225 1.61 7.92 -32.42
C THR A 225 2.63 8.11 -31.29
N CYS A 226 3.37 7.06 -30.88
CA CYS A 226 4.63 7.25 -30.17
C CYS A 226 5.56 7.98 -31.16
N ARG A 227 5.69 9.32 -31.04
CA ARG A 227 6.65 10.09 -31.83
C ARG A 227 8.06 9.64 -31.43
N GLN A 228 8.82 9.19 -32.43
CA GLN A 228 10.26 8.95 -32.34
C GLN A 228 11.01 10.27 -32.41
#